data_AF-A0A3B9M9I2-F1
#
_entry.id   AF-A0A3B9M9I2-F1
#
_cell.length_a   1.000
_cell.length_b   1.000
_cell.length_c   1.000
_cell.angle_alpha   90.00
_cell.angle_beta   90.00
_cell.angle_gamma   90.00
#
_symmetry.space_group_name_H-M   'P 1'
#
loop_
_entity.id
_entity.type
_entity.pdbx_description
1 polymer ?
#
loop_
_entity_poly.entity_id
_entity_poly.type
_entity_poly.pdbx_seq_one_letter_code
_entity_poly.pdbx_strand_id
1 'polypeptide(L)'
;LIVAAAVVGLVNGYRRGFWLSLAQYVGLVVGVILGAAAAGPLLDYIGIHNPVARPIGAVLVLVIGGSLGSSIGFAAGEPIRRNILRRGLHTMPDSIGGAALSTIAVLAMCWFLGLSFSRGPSQEIAQEIQRSTVLRTLDSLAPRPPAFLARVEGILSGVTFPPVFAGLEPSLPAPLPIPSSVDTPGVQHAKQFVVKVTGTGCGGLVTGSGFPIGNGYVVTNAHVVSGTANHRVETPGGVGMKAEVVYFDPDRDVALLY
;
A
#
# COMPACT_ATOMS: atom_id res chain seq x y z
N LEU A 1 -0.75 18.97 11.07
CA LEU A 1 0.04 17.76 11.36
C LEU A 1 1.36 17.70 10.57
N ILE A 2 1.32 17.75 9.23
CA ILE A 2 2.53 17.71 8.37
C ILE A 2 3.53 18.83 8.70
N VAL A 3 3.05 20.07 8.89
CA VAL A 3 3.91 21.20 9.29
C VAL A 3 4.59 20.95 10.64
N ALA A 4 3.87 20.42 11.62
CA ALA A 4 4.44 20.08 12.93
C ALA A 4 5.49 18.97 12.81
N ALA A 5 5.23 17.93 12.00
CA ALA A 5 6.20 16.86 11.72
C ALA A 5 7.46 17.41 11.02
N ALA A 6 7.30 18.32 10.05
CA ALA A 6 8.41 18.95 9.36
C ALA A 6 9.27 19.82 10.30
N VAL A 7 8.65 20.55 11.22
CA VAL A 7 9.35 21.33 12.26
C VAL A 7 10.11 20.39 13.22
N VAL A 8 9.51 19.30 13.66
CA VAL A 8 10.19 18.28 14.49
C VAL A 8 11.37 17.66 13.73
N GLY A 9 11.19 17.35 12.44
CA GLY A 9 12.24 16.86 11.56
C GLY A 9 13.39 17.85 11.45
N LEU A 10 13.09 19.14 11.22
CA LEU A 10 14.06 20.22 11.10
C LEU A 10 14.87 20.38 12.39
N VAL A 11 14.19 20.41 13.55
CA VAL A 11 14.85 20.54 14.87
C VAL A 11 15.73 19.33 15.16
N ASN A 12 15.26 18.11 14.88
CA ASN A 12 16.05 16.90 15.10
C ASN A 12 17.24 16.78 14.15
N GLY A 13 17.07 17.14 12.87
CA GLY A 13 18.16 17.11 11.88
C GLY A 13 19.24 18.14 12.18
N TYR A 14 18.83 19.34 12.61
CA TYR A 14 19.77 20.38 13.03
C TYR A 14 20.64 19.95 14.23
N ARG A 15 20.05 19.22 15.19
CA ARG A 15 20.78 18.70 16.37
C ARG A 15 21.65 17.48 16.07
N ARG A 16 21.24 16.62 15.12
CA ARG A 16 21.95 15.37 14.78
C ARG A 16 23.11 15.58 13.79
N GLY A 17 23.03 16.58 12.91
CA GLY A 17 24.00 16.81 11.84
C GLY A 17 23.76 15.93 10.60
N PHE A 18 24.34 16.31 9.46
CA PHE A 18 24.07 15.70 8.15
C PHE A 18 24.49 14.23 8.10
N TRP A 19 25.73 13.94 8.48
CA TRP A 19 26.30 12.58 8.33
C TRP A 19 25.62 11.54 9.21
N LEU A 20 25.25 11.92 10.43
CA LEU A 20 24.55 11.03 11.35
C LEU A 20 23.11 10.78 10.88
N SER A 21 22.45 11.84 10.42
CA SER A 21 21.09 11.74 9.84
C SER A 21 21.11 10.87 8.58
N LEU A 22 22.09 11.07 7.69
CA LEU A 22 22.25 10.29 6.46
C LEU A 22 22.46 8.81 6.77
N ALA A 23 23.40 8.46 7.65
CA ALA A 23 23.67 7.07 8.03
C ALA A 23 22.43 6.42 8.65
N GLN A 24 21.69 7.16 9.48
CA GLN A 24 20.43 6.68 10.06
C GLN A 24 19.34 6.46 9.01
N TYR A 25 19.13 7.39 8.08
CA TYR A 25 18.13 7.24 7.02
C TYR A 25 18.49 6.11 6.05
N VAL A 26 19.76 5.97 5.69
CA VAL A 26 20.25 4.85 4.87
C VAL A 26 20.00 3.53 5.60
N GLY A 27 20.34 3.46 6.90
CA GLY A 27 20.06 2.29 7.73
C GLY A 27 18.57 1.96 7.78
N LEU A 28 17.70 2.96 7.93
CA LEU A 28 16.26 2.79 7.91
C LEU A 28 15.77 2.22 6.56
N VAL A 29 16.21 2.79 5.44
CA VAL A 29 15.83 2.32 4.10
C VAL A 29 16.27 0.88 3.88
N VAL A 30 17.52 0.56 4.22
CA VAL A 30 18.05 -0.81 4.13
C VAL A 30 17.26 -1.76 5.04
N GLY A 31 16.97 -1.36 6.27
CA GLY A 31 16.19 -2.14 7.23
C GLY A 31 14.75 -2.42 6.77
N VAL A 32 14.10 -1.44 6.13
CA VAL A 32 12.77 -1.61 5.54
C VAL A 32 12.83 -2.56 4.34
N ILE A 33 13.83 -2.43 3.45
CA ILE A 33 13.98 -3.32 2.29
C ILE A 33 14.21 -4.77 2.75
N LEU A 34 15.12 -4.98 3.71
CA LEU A 34 15.38 -6.30 4.27
C LEU A 34 14.15 -6.86 5.00
N GLY A 35 13.45 -6.01 5.77
CA GLY A 35 12.20 -6.38 6.43
C GLY A 35 11.10 -6.77 5.44
N ALA A 36 10.97 -6.06 4.32
CA ALA A 36 10.00 -6.36 3.27
C ALA A 36 10.30 -7.71 2.60
N ALA A 37 11.56 -7.96 2.27
CA ALA A 37 12.00 -9.23 1.70
C ALA A 37 11.81 -10.41 2.67
N ALA A 38 12.01 -10.18 3.97
CA ALA A 38 11.86 -11.20 5.01
C ALA A 38 10.41 -11.41 5.46
N ALA A 39 9.51 -10.45 5.24
CA ALA A 39 8.14 -10.49 5.77
C ALA A 39 7.35 -11.72 5.30
N GLY A 40 7.39 -12.05 4.01
CA GLY A 40 6.70 -13.24 3.48
C GLY A 40 7.20 -14.53 4.12
N PRO A 41 8.50 -14.88 3.97
CA PRO A 41 9.07 -16.10 4.56
C PRO A 41 8.88 -16.19 6.07
N LEU A 42 8.98 -15.08 6.81
CA LEU A 42 8.84 -15.07 8.26
C LEU A 42 7.39 -15.31 8.70
N LEU A 43 6.41 -14.72 8.01
CA LEU A 43 5.00 -14.92 8.32
C LEU A 43 4.54 -16.35 7.97
N ASP A 44 5.08 -16.92 6.89
CA ASP A 44 4.83 -18.31 6.53
C ASP A 44 5.45 -19.28 7.56
N TYR A 45 6.67 -18.98 8.05
CA TYR A 45 7.33 -19.76 9.11
C TYR A 45 6.58 -19.72 10.46
N ILE A 46 6.03 -18.57 10.84
CA ILE A 46 5.24 -18.42 12.07
C ILE A 46 3.81 -18.99 11.91
N GLY A 47 3.43 -19.40 10.69
CA GLY A 47 2.13 -20.02 10.41
C GLY A 47 0.97 -19.03 10.31
N ILE A 48 1.24 -17.74 10.06
CA ILE A 48 0.20 -16.70 9.97
C ILE A 48 -0.40 -16.69 8.56
N HIS A 49 -1.48 -17.46 8.40
CA HIS A 49 -2.23 -17.59 7.14
C HIS A 49 -3.55 -16.79 7.13
N ASN A 50 -3.93 -16.19 8.26
CA ASN A 50 -5.20 -15.46 8.36
C ASN A 50 -5.14 -14.16 7.52
N PRO A 51 -6.12 -13.93 6.62
CA PRO A 51 -6.13 -12.78 5.70
C PRO A 51 -6.16 -11.41 6.39
N VAL A 52 -6.60 -11.34 7.66
CA VAL A 52 -6.56 -10.11 8.47
C VAL A 52 -5.24 -9.96 9.22
N ALA A 53 -4.69 -11.06 9.73
CA ALA A 53 -3.48 -11.02 10.56
C ALA A 53 -2.19 -10.87 9.74
N ARG A 54 -2.16 -11.41 8.51
CA ARG A 54 -0.99 -11.38 7.62
C ARG A 54 -0.53 -9.95 7.27
N PRO A 55 -1.40 -9.01 6.82
CA PRO A 55 -0.98 -7.64 6.56
C PRO A 55 -0.52 -6.89 7.82
N ILE A 56 -1.18 -7.12 8.97
CA ILE A 56 -0.76 -6.54 10.25
C ILE A 56 0.64 -7.04 10.63
N GLY A 57 0.88 -8.35 10.49
CA GLY A 57 2.19 -8.96 10.71
C GLY A 57 3.27 -8.40 9.79
N ALA A 58 2.95 -8.19 8.51
CA ALA A 58 3.89 -7.62 7.55
C ALA A 58 4.28 -6.17 7.90
N VAL A 59 3.31 -5.34 8.29
CA VAL A 59 3.57 -3.99 8.80
C VAL A 59 4.47 -4.03 10.02
N LEU A 60 4.23 -4.97 10.93
CA LEU A 60 5.00 -5.11 12.16
C LEU A 60 6.46 -5.51 11.87
N VAL A 61 6.69 -6.43 10.94
CA VAL A 61 8.03 -6.82 10.46
C VAL A 61 8.77 -5.64 9.83
N LEU A 62 8.08 -4.83 9.01
CA LEU A 62 8.66 -3.63 8.39
C LEU A 62 9.06 -2.59 9.43
N VAL A 63 8.21 -2.35 10.44
CA VAL A 63 8.49 -1.41 11.53
C VAL A 63 9.69 -1.87 12.35
N ILE A 64 9.77 -3.17 12.67
CA ILE A 64 10.91 -3.76 13.39
C ILE A 64 12.18 -3.66 12.55
N GLY A 65 12.14 -4.08 11.28
CA GLY A 65 13.29 -4.03 10.37
C GLY A 65 13.82 -2.61 10.15
N GLY A 66 12.93 -1.65 9.89
CA GLY A 66 13.28 -0.24 9.77
C GLY A 66 13.87 0.35 11.05
N SER A 67 13.33 -0.01 12.22
CA SER A 67 13.84 0.46 13.53
C SER A 67 15.22 -0.10 13.84
N LEU A 68 15.45 -1.39 13.56
CA LEU A 68 16.75 -2.04 13.70
C LEU A 68 17.77 -1.44 12.73
N GLY A 69 17.40 -1.30 11.45
CA GLY A 69 18.25 -0.68 10.43
C GLY A 69 18.62 0.76 10.78
N SER A 70 17.65 1.57 11.22
CA SER A 70 17.88 2.92 11.72
C SER A 70 18.85 2.94 12.90
N SER A 71 18.71 2.00 13.84
CA SER A 71 19.57 1.93 15.03
C SER A 71 21.00 1.53 14.67
N ILE A 72 21.17 0.57 13.76
CA ILE A 72 22.47 0.16 13.24
C ILE A 72 23.12 1.30 12.45
N GLY A 73 22.36 1.97 11.58
CA GLY A 73 22.83 3.14 10.82
C GLY A 73 23.27 4.28 11.73
N PHE A 74 22.54 4.52 12.82
CA PHE A 74 22.92 5.50 13.84
C PHE A 74 24.22 5.09 14.56
N ALA A 75 24.31 3.84 15.02
CA ALA A 75 25.50 3.32 15.70
C ALA A 75 26.76 3.35 14.79
N ALA A 76 26.60 3.10 13.49
CA ALA A 76 27.67 3.18 12.50
C ALA A 76 28.04 4.63 12.14
N GLY A 77 27.08 5.56 12.17
CA GLY A 77 27.28 6.98 11.87
C GLY A 77 27.96 7.77 13.01
N GLU A 78 27.75 7.35 14.25
CA GLU A 78 28.31 7.97 15.45
C GLU A 78 29.86 8.08 15.45
N PRO A 79 30.63 7.00 15.16
CA PRO A 79 32.08 7.10 15.09
C PRO A 79 32.58 7.95 13.91
N ILE A 80 31.88 7.95 12.78
CA ILE A 80 32.20 8.78 11.61
C ILE A 80 32.06 10.26 11.96
N ARG A 81 30.94 10.64 12.61
CA ARG A 81 30.72 12.00 13.09
C ARG A 81 31.76 12.43 14.12
N ARG A 82 32.13 11.56 15.08
CA ARG A 82 33.21 11.87 16.04
C ARG A 82 34.54 12.11 15.36
N ASN A 83 34.86 11.38 14.29
CA ASN A 83 36.12 11.55 13.57
C ASN A 83 36.14 12.83 12.72
N ILE A 84 34.99 13.23 12.15
CA ILE A 84 34.83 14.49 11.39
C ILE A 84 34.87 15.70 12.33
N LEU A 85 34.19 15.64 13.49
CA LEU A 85 34.21 16.72 14.48
C LEU A 85 35.61 16.96 15.05
N ARG A 86 36.45 15.92 15.15
CA ARG A 86 37.87 16.05 15.55
C ARG A 86 38.74 16.78 14.52
N ARG A 87 38.32 16.87 13.25
CA ARG A 87 39.07 17.56 12.18
C ARG A 87 38.69 19.03 11.99
N GLY A 88 37.80 19.58 12.83
CA GLY A 88 37.53 21.03 12.87
C GLY A 88 36.71 21.58 11.69
N LEU A 89 36.04 20.71 10.90
CA LEU A 89 35.09 21.19 9.89
C LEU A 89 33.89 21.84 10.59
N HIS A 90 33.66 23.12 10.27
CA HIS A 90 32.64 23.98 10.84
C HIS A 90 31.27 23.27 10.97
N THR A 91 30.71 23.32 12.18
CA THR A 91 29.46 22.65 12.59
C THR A 91 28.19 23.19 11.94
N MET A 92 28.23 24.45 11.47
CA MET A 92 27.07 25.11 10.83
C MET A 92 26.60 24.42 9.54
N PRO A 93 27.45 24.19 8.51
CA PRO A 93 27.02 23.51 7.29
C PRO A 93 26.56 22.06 7.51
N ASP A 94 27.15 21.34 8.47
CA ASP A 94 26.70 19.97 8.83
C ASP A 94 25.31 19.97 9.47
N SER A 95 25.04 20.91 10.39
CA SER A 95 23.71 21.05 11.01
C SER A 95 22.65 21.54 10.02
N ILE A 96 22.99 22.47 9.12
CA ILE A 96 22.07 22.94 8.07
C ILE A 96 21.77 21.81 7.08
N GLY A 97 22.79 21.04 6.66
CA GLY A 97 22.61 19.87 5.81
C GLY A 97 21.74 18.80 6.47
N GLY A 98 21.96 18.54 7.77
CA GLY A 98 21.14 17.61 8.55
C GLY A 98 19.69 18.03 8.66
N ALA A 99 19.44 19.32 8.89
CA ALA A 99 18.09 19.89 8.91
C ALA A 99 17.40 19.78 7.54
N ALA A 100 18.10 20.13 6.46
CA ALA A 100 17.55 20.03 5.10
C ALA A 100 17.21 18.58 4.75
N LEU A 101 18.14 17.64 5.00
CA LEU A 101 17.95 16.22 4.73
C LEU A 101 16.79 15.64 5.53
N SER A 102 16.70 15.93 6.83
CA SER A 102 15.63 15.42 7.68
C SER A 102 14.27 16.01 7.32
N THR A 103 14.22 17.30 6.97
CA THR A 103 13.00 17.94 6.47
C THR A 103 12.56 17.29 5.16
N ILE A 104 13.46 17.08 4.20
CA ILE A 104 13.16 16.39 2.94
C ILE A 104 12.67 14.96 3.21
N ALA A 105 13.35 14.21 4.09
CA ALA A 105 12.98 12.85 4.43
C ALA A 105 11.60 12.77 5.11
N VAL A 106 11.29 13.69 6.03
CA VAL A 106 9.97 13.76 6.67
C VAL A 106 8.89 14.16 5.67
N LEU A 107 9.16 15.13 4.79
CA LEU A 107 8.21 15.52 3.75
C LEU A 107 7.94 14.37 2.76
N ALA A 108 8.98 13.64 2.34
CA ALA A 108 8.86 12.46 1.51
C ALA A 108 8.07 11.34 2.21
N MET A 109 8.31 11.13 3.51
CA MET A 109 7.55 10.17 4.32
C MET A 109 6.09 10.59 4.44
N CYS A 110 5.79 11.86 4.72
CA CYS A 110 4.43 12.39 4.76
C CYS A 110 3.73 12.25 3.39
N TRP A 111 4.44 12.49 2.29
CA TRP A 111 3.92 12.28 0.93
C TRP A 111 3.56 10.82 0.69
N PHE A 112 4.47 9.90 1.01
CA PHE A 112 4.25 8.45 0.88
C PHE A 112 3.08 7.94 1.75
N LEU A 113 3.00 8.36 3.01
CA LEU A 113 1.86 8.06 3.87
C LEU A 113 0.56 8.65 3.34
N GLY A 114 0.58 9.89 2.84
CA GLY A 114 -0.60 10.53 2.25
C GLY A 114 -1.16 9.73 1.08
N LEU A 115 -0.29 9.27 0.18
CA LEU A 115 -0.67 8.38 -0.93
C LEU A 115 -1.26 7.05 -0.42
N SER A 116 -0.64 6.44 0.60
CA SER A 116 -1.08 5.17 1.19
C SER A 116 -2.46 5.26 1.85
N PHE A 117 -2.72 6.35 2.60
CA PHE A 117 -3.94 6.51 3.39
C PHE A 117 -5.08 7.19 2.61
N SER A 118 -4.80 7.85 1.48
CA SER A 118 -5.84 8.45 0.63
C SER A 118 -6.85 7.44 0.09
N ARG A 119 -6.54 6.13 0.11
CA ARG A 119 -7.46 5.05 -0.33
C ARG A 119 -7.71 4.03 0.78
N GLY A 120 -7.47 4.40 2.04
CA GLY A 120 -7.76 3.55 3.21
C GLY A 120 -9.26 3.37 3.47
N PRO A 121 -9.66 2.43 4.35
CA PRO A 121 -11.06 2.05 4.56
C PRO A 121 -11.96 3.15 5.18
N SER A 122 -11.40 4.25 5.69
CA SER A 122 -12.17 5.37 6.25
C SER A 122 -12.19 6.59 5.29
N GLN A 123 -13.39 6.89 4.77
CA GLN A 123 -13.63 8.03 3.87
C GLN A 123 -13.26 9.39 4.49
N GLU A 124 -13.41 9.54 5.80
CA GLU A 124 -13.11 10.79 6.52
C GLU A 124 -11.61 11.13 6.49
N ILE A 125 -10.75 10.14 6.73
CA ILE A 125 -9.28 10.31 6.68
C ILE A 125 -8.82 10.57 5.25
N ALA A 126 -9.41 9.87 4.27
CA ALA A 126 -9.12 10.08 2.86
C ALA A 126 -9.48 11.51 2.39
N GLN A 127 -10.62 12.05 2.83
CA GLN A 127 -11.03 13.42 2.49
C GLN A 127 -10.12 14.49 3.13
N GLU A 128 -9.70 14.30 4.39
CA GLU A 128 -8.78 15.20 5.09
C GLU A 128 -7.41 15.26 4.37
N ILE A 129 -6.92 14.10 3.92
CA ILE A 129 -5.65 13.96 3.18
C ILE A 129 -5.75 14.60 1.79
N GLN A 130 -6.83 14.32 1.04
CA GLN A 130 -7.06 14.88 -0.30
C GLN A 130 -7.23 16.41 -0.29
N ARG A 131 -7.71 16.99 0.82
CA ARG A 131 -7.83 18.45 0.98
C ARG A 131 -6.53 19.15 1.37
N SER A 132 -5.47 18.42 1.73
CA SER A 132 -4.19 18.99 2.17
C SER A 132 -3.43 19.67 1.03
N THR A 133 -3.34 21.00 1.10
CA THR A 133 -2.58 21.82 0.13
C THR A 133 -1.09 21.47 0.13
N VAL A 134 -0.52 21.09 1.27
CA VAL A 134 0.91 20.72 1.40
C VAL A 134 1.22 19.41 0.67
N LEU A 135 0.31 18.44 0.72
CA LEU A 135 0.47 17.18 0.00
C LEU A 135 0.37 17.37 -1.51
N ARG A 136 -0.56 18.23 -1.97
CA ARG A 136 -0.69 18.55 -3.41
C ARG A 136 0.54 19.27 -3.96
N THR A 137 1.14 20.20 -3.22
CA THR A 137 2.38 20.86 -3.66
C THR A 137 3.58 19.94 -3.61
N LEU A 138 3.67 19.02 -2.63
CA LEU A 138 4.71 18.00 -2.60
C LEU A 138 4.59 17.04 -3.79
N ASP A 139 3.37 16.60 -4.10
CA ASP A 139 3.09 15.73 -5.25
C ASP A 139 3.43 16.40 -6.58
N SER A 140 3.19 17.72 -6.72
CA SER A 140 3.56 18.46 -7.92
C SER A 140 5.08 18.66 -8.12
N LEU A 141 5.87 18.51 -7.05
CA LEU A 141 7.32 18.71 -7.06
C LEU A 141 8.10 17.38 -7.05
N ALA A 142 7.47 16.27 -6.66
CA ALA A 142 8.13 14.98 -6.56
C ALA A 142 8.43 14.40 -7.97
N PRO A 143 9.68 13.97 -8.24
CA PRO A 143 10.00 13.30 -9.49
C PRO A 143 9.26 11.96 -9.57
N ARG A 144 8.68 11.67 -10.75
CA ARG A 144 7.94 10.42 -10.99
C ARG A 144 8.86 9.21 -10.68
N PRO A 145 8.43 8.26 -9.84
CA PRO A 145 9.25 7.11 -9.49
C PRO A 145 9.57 6.28 -10.75
N PRO A 146 10.84 5.85 -10.94
CA PRO A 146 11.24 5.08 -12.10
C PRO A 146 10.55 3.71 -12.14
N ALA A 147 10.14 3.27 -13.33
CA ALA A 147 9.30 2.10 -13.58
C ALA A 147 9.86 0.75 -13.07
N PHE A 148 11.13 0.68 -12.64
CA PHE A 148 11.70 -0.54 -12.04
C PHE A 148 11.18 -0.79 -10.61
N LEU A 149 10.69 0.23 -9.91
CA LEU A 149 10.16 0.09 -8.54
C LEU A 149 8.77 -0.57 -8.52
N ALA A 150 7.95 -0.38 -9.55
CA ALA A 150 6.69 -1.11 -9.73
C ALA A 150 6.89 -2.64 -9.87
N ARG A 151 8.08 -3.07 -10.31
CA ARG A 151 8.47 -4.50 -10.34
C ARG A 151 8.73 -5.08 -8.94
N VAL A 152 9.11 -4.24 -7.97
CA VAL A 152 9.31 -4.65 -6.57
C VAL A 152 7.96 -4.92 -5.88
N GLU A 153 6.92 -4.18 -6.25
CA GLU A 153 5.54 -4.42 -5.81
C GLU A 153 5.04 -5.81 -6.22
N GLY A 154 5.38 -6.26 -7.44
CA GLY A 154 5.12 -7.62 -7.91
C GLY A 154 5.88 -8.72 -7.15
N ILE A 155 7.09 -8.43 -6.67
CA ILE A 155 7.90 -9.35 -5.83
C ILE A 155 7.33 -9.41 -4.39
N LEU A 156 6.68 -8.34 -3.93
CA LEU A 156 6.05 -8.23 -2.61
C LEU A 156 4.56 -8.64 -2.60
N SER A 157 4.04 -9.21 -3.69
CA SER A 157 2.63 -9.56 -3.94
C SER A 157 1.96 -10.50 -2.91
N GLY A 158 2.71 -11.07 -1.96
CA GLY A 158 2.17 -11.79 -0.79
C GLY A 158 1.82 -10.89 0.41
N VAL A 159 2.06 -9.59 0.31
CA VAL A 159 1.71 -8.55 1.28
C VAL A 159 0.87 -7.51 0.55
N THR A 160 -0.39 -7.34 0.95
CA THR A 160 -1.27 -6.30 0.42
C THR A 160 -0.74 -4.93 0.85
N PHE A 161 0.22 -4.39 0.12
CA PHE A 161 0.58 -2.98 0.24
C PHE A 161 -0.59 -2.15 -0.33
N PRO A 162 -1.03 -1.07 0.35
CA PRO A 162 -1.89 -0.08 -0.27
C PRO A 162 -1.23 0.36 -1.59
N PRO A 163 -1.97 0.57 -2.68
CA PRO A 163 -1.38 0.88 -3.97
C PRO A 163 -0.77 2.29 -3.95
N VAL A 164 0.44 2.40 -3.41
CA VAL A 164 1.18 3.65 -3.21
C VAL A 164 1.68 4.27 -4.51
N PHE A 165 1.61 3.51 -5.60
CA PHE A 165 2.06 3.90 -6.93
C PHE A 165 0.91 4.19 -7.91
N ALA A 166 -0.33 4.27 -7.43
CA ALA A 166 -1.55 4.48 -8.22
C ALA A 166 -1.77 5.92 -8.73
N GLY A 167 -0.67 6.62 -9.06
CA GLY A 167 -0.65 7.90 -9.78
C GLY A 167 -0.10 7.77 -11.21
N LEU A 168 0.26 6.55 -11.63
CA LEU A 168 0.64 6.22 -13.01
C LEU A 168 -0.59 5.98 -13.91
N GLU A 169 -1.77 5.92 -13.31
CA GLU A 169 -3.04 5.73 -14.00
C GLU A 169 -3.47 7.09 -14.58
N PRO A 170 -4.03 7.12 -15.80
CA PRO A 170 -4.66 8.32 -16.34
C PRO A 170 -5.61 8.89 -15.28
N SER A 171 -5.65 10.22 -15.10
CA SER A 171 -6.63 10.82 -14.21
C SER A 171 -8.02 10.40 -14.68
N LEU A 172 -8.62 9.43 -13.99
CA LEU A 172 -9.97 9.04 -14.29
C LEU A 172 -10.84 10.29 -14.08
N PRO A 173 -11.81 10.56 -14.97
CA PRO A 173 -12.77 11.62 -14.76
C PRO A 173 -13.31 11.54 -13.34
N ALA A 174 -13.50 12.69 -12.71
CA ALA A 174 -14.13 12.73 -11.39
C ALA A 174 -15.40 11.85 -11.42
N PRO A 175 -15.63 11.04 -10.37
CA PRO A 175 -16.80 10.15 -10.34
C PRO A 175 -18.04 10.95 -10.69
N LEU A 176 -18.75 10.53 -11.74
CA LEU A 176 -20.02 11.13 -12.08
C LEU A 176 -20.94 11.03 -10.86
N PRO A 177 -21.78 12.04 -10.60
CA PRO A 177 -22.78 11.94 -9.54
C PRO A 177 -23.59 10.67 -9.76
N ILE A 178 -23.82 9.91 -8.68
CA ILE A 178 -24.60 8.68 -8.75
C ILE A 178 -25.95 9.05 -9.36
N PRO A 179 -26.35 8.41 -10.48
CA PRO A 179 -27.62 8.71 -11.12
C PRO A 179 -28.76 8.54 -10.11
N SER A 180 -29.75 9.42 -10.12
CA SER A 180 -30.96 9.27 -9.29
C SER A 180 -31.75 7.98 -9.60
N SER A 181 -31.40 7.29 -10.69
CA SER A 181 -31.98 6.02 -11.12
C SER A 181 -31.50 4.78 -10.33
N VAL A 182 -30.65 4.93 -9.32
CA VAL A 182 -30.14 3.78 -8.55
C VAL A 182 -31.10 3.26 -7.48
N ASP A 183 -32.04 4.08 -7.01
CA ASP A 183 -33.02 3.68 -5.97
C ASP A 183 -34.40 3.35 -6.57
N THR A 184 -34.38 2.49 -7.59
CA THR A 184 -35.62 2.00 -8.20
C THR A 184 -35.98 0.63 -7.63
N PRO A 185 -37.28 0.27 -7.59
CA PRO A 185 -37.70 -1.06 -7.17
C PRO A 185 -37.00 -2.20 -7.94
N GLY A 186 -36.71 -1.99 -9.23
CA GLY A 186 -35.99 -2.96 -10.06
C GLY A 186 -34.55 -3.18 -9.63
N VAL A 187 -33.81 -2.11 -9.31
CA VAL A 187 -32.42 -2.20 -8.81
C VAL A 187 -32.40 -2.84 -7.43
N GLN A 188 -33.31 -2.46 -6.53
CA GLN A 188 -33.40 -3.06 -5.20
C GLN A 188 -33.74 -4.56 -5.26
N HIS A 189 -34.59 -4.96 -6.20
CA HIS A 189 -34.87 -6.37 -6.46
C HIS A 189 -33.65 -7.10 -7.03
N ALA A 190 -33.00 -6.56 -8.06
CA ALA A 190 -31.81 -7.17 -8.68
C ALA A 190 -30.65 -7.33 -7.69
N LYS A 191 -30.45 -6.35 -6.80
CA LYS A 191 -29.41 -6.37 -5.75
C LYS A 191 -29.48 -7.61 -4.85
N GLN A 192 -30.67 -8.19 -4.66
CA GLN A 192 -30.85 -9.39 -3.83
C GLN A 192 -30.27 -10.66 -4.47
N PHE A 193 -30.03 -10.64 -5.78
CA PHE A 193 -29.55 -11.79 -6.54
C PHE A 193 -28.09 -11.67 -6.97
N VAL A 194 -27.49 -10.48 -6.92
CA VAL A 194 -26.08 -10.31 -7.26
C VAL A 194 -25.22 -10.98 -6.19
N VAL A 195 -24.34 -11.87 -6.60
CA VAL A 195 -23.47 -12.64 -5.72
C VAL A 195 -22.03 -12.15 -5.82
N LYS A 196 -21.29 -12.28 -4.73
CA LYS A 196 -19.84 -12.06 -4.71
C LYS A 196 -19.15 -13.37 -5.10
N VAL A 197 -18.29 -13.31 -6.10
CA VAL A 197 -17.46 -14.45 -6.53
C VAL A 197 -16.06 -14.25 -5.96
N THR A 198 -15.51 -15.26 -5.31
CA THR A 198 -14.11 -15.23 -4.83
C THR A 198 -13.36 -16.46 -5.29
N GLY A 199 -12.06 -16.30 -5.53
CA GLY A 199 -11.15 -17.38 -5.89
C GLY A 199 -9.74 -17.12 -5.36
N THR A 200 -8.98 -18.17 -5.11
CA THR A 200 -7.58 -18.07 -4.66
C THR A 200 -6.64 -18.32 -5.82
N GLY A 201 -5.75 -17.38 -6.13
CA GLY A 201 -4.82 -17.47 -7.27
C GLY A 201 -3.98 -16.21 -7.43
N CYS A 202 -3.00 -16.23 -8.33
CA CYS A 202 -2.16 -15.06 -8.65
C CYS A 202 -1.50 -14.38 -7.43
N GLY A 203 -1.18 -15.14 -6.38
CA GLY A 203 -0.57 -14.62 -5.15
C GLY A 203 -1.56 -14.05 -4.12
N GLY A 204 -2.87 -14.16 -4.33
CA GLY A 204 -3.86 -13.62 -3.39
C GLY A 204 -5.29 -14.12 -3.58
N LEU A 205 -6.23 -13.34 -3.01
CA LEU A 205 -7.67 -13.54 -3.16
C LEU A 205 -8.17 -12.64 -4.30
N VAL A 206 -8.73 -13.25 -5.34
CA VAL A 206 -9.41 -12.54 -6.42
C VAL A 206 -10.89 -12.46 -6.08
N THR A 207 -11.48 -11.29 -6.28
CA THR A 207 -12.90 -11.04 -6.00
C THR A 207 -13.55 -10.41 -7.21
N GLY A 208 -14.77 -10.85 -7.52
CA GLY A 208 -15.61 -10.28 -8.55
C GLY A 208 -17.09 -10.39 -8.17
N SER A 209 -17.94 -10.14 -9.16
CA SER A 209 -19.39 -10.28 -9.03
C SER A 209 -19.92 -11.28 -10.03
N GLY A 210 -21.06 -11.86 -9.72
CA GLY A 210 -21.82 -12.68 -10.65
C GLY A 210 -23.31 -12.52 -10.39
N PHE A 211 -24.11 -13.13 -11.26
CA PHE A 211 -25.54 -13.21 -11.05
C PHE A 211 -26.05 -14.59 -11.48
N PRO A 212 -27.03 -15.15 -10.77
CA PRO A 212 -27.60 -16.44 -11.10
C PRO A 212 -28.43 -16.33 -12.37
N ILE A 213 -28.31 -17.34 -13.24
CA ILE A 213 -29.10 -17.47 -14.47
C ILE A 213 -30.10 -18.64 -14.39
N GLY A 214 -30.22 -19.27 -13.22
CA GLY A 214 -31.11 -20.40 -12.94
C GLY A 214 -30.37 -21.73 -12.83
N ASN A 215 -31.03 -22.74 -12.27
CA ASN A 215 -30.53 -24.12 -12.16
C ASN A 215 -29.16 -24.26 -11.46
N GLY A 216 -28.84 -23.38 -10.50
CA GLY A 216 -27.56 -23.37 -9.80
C GLY A 216 -26.42 -22.68 -10.54
N TYR A 217 -26.63 -22.23 -11.79
CA TYR A 217 -25.60 -21.56 -12.57
C TYR A 217 -25.48 -20.08 -12.22
N VAL A 218 -24.26 -19.61 -12.11
CA VAL A 218 -23.90 -18.19 -11.96
C VAL A 218 -23.01 -17.79 -13.11
N VAL A 219 -23.36 -16.69 -13.78
CA VAL A 219 -22.50 -16.09 -14.80
C VAL A 219 -21.61 -15.02 -14.18
N THR A 220 -20.36 -14.96 -14.63
CA THR A 220 -19.37 -13.95 -14.24
C THR A 220 -18.43 -13.69 -15.42
N ASN A 221 -17.47 -12.78 -15.23
CA ASN A 221 -16.44 -12.53 -16.23
C ASN A 221 -15.36 -13.62 -16.21
N ALA A 222 -14.78 -13.94 -17.36
CA ALA A 222 -13.70 -14.92 -17.45
C ALA A 222 -12.48 -14.48 -16.65
N HIS A 223 -12.15 -13.19 -16.66
CA HIS A 223 -11.02 -12.67 -15.88
C HIS A 223 -11.18 -12.81 -14.36
N VAL A 224 -12.41 -12.96 -13.85
CA VAL A 224 -12.67 -13.16 -12.41
C VAL A 224 -12.20 -14.54 -11.93
N VAL A 225 -12.22 -15.53 -12.82
CA VAL A 225 -11.90 -16.93 -12.51
C VAL A 225 -10.59 -17.42 -13.17
N SER A 226 -9.96 -16.56 -13.97
CA SER A 226 -8.73 -16.90 -14.69
C SER A 226 -7.55 -16.99 -13.72
N GLY A 227 -6.82 -18.11 -13.76
CA GLY A 227 -5.65 -18.34 -12.91
C GLY A 227 -5.99 -18.53 -11.42
N THR A 228 -7.27 -18.76 -11.08
CA THR A 228 -7.73 -18.99 -9.70
C THR A 228 -8.31 -20.38 -9.49
N ALA A 229 -8.34 -20.81 -8.23
CA ALA A 229 -8.90 -22.07 -7.76
C ALA A 229 -9.77 -21.84 -6.51
N ASN A 230 -10.42 -22.90 -6.02
CA ASN A 230 -11.27 -22.86 -4.81
C ASN A 230 -12.36 -21.79 -4.88
N HIS A 231 -13.07 -21.70 -6.01
CA HIS A 231 -14.07 -20.68 -6.20
C HIS A 231 -15.22 -20.79 -5.19
N ARG A 232 -15.65 -19.65 -4.68
CA ARG A 232 -16.80 -19.53 -3.78
C ARG A 232 -17.74 -18.45 -4.29
N VAL A 233 -19.02 -18.72 -4.16
CA VAL A 233 -20.10 -17.77 -4.45
C VAL A 233 -20.76 -17.41 -3.14
N GLU A 234 -20.81 -16.14 -2.81
CA GLU A 234 -21.41 -15.61 -1.59
C GLU A 234 -22.63 -14.76 -1.91
N THR A 235 -23.77 -15.10 -1.32
CA THR A 235 -25.01 -14.33 -1.48
C THR A 235 -24.95 -13.04 -0.67
N PRO A 236 -25.80 -12.03 -0.99
CA PRO A 236 -25.91 -10.81 -0.17
C PRO A 236 -26.19 -11.07 1.32
N GLY A 237 -26.80 -12.22 1.66
CA GLY A 237 -27.05 -12.65 3.03
C GLY A 237 -25.84 -13.30 3.73
N GLY A 238 -24.67 -13.36 3.09
CA GLY A 238 -23.44 -13.92 3.65
C GLY A 238 -23.31 -15.45 3.55
N VAL A 239 -24.23 -16.12 2.86
CA VAL A 239 -24.15 -17.57 2.65
C VAL A 239 -23.16 -17.87 1.52
N GLY A 240 -22.07 -18.55 1.86
CA GLY A 240 -21.00 -18.89 0.92
C GLY A 240 -21.06 -20.36 0.47
N MET A 241 -21.20 -20.59 -0.82
CA MET A 241 -21.24 -21.89 -1.48
C MET A 241 -19.92 -22.12 -2.24
N LYS A 242 -19.46 -23.38 -2.31
CA LYS A 242 -18.37 -23.75 -3.23
C LYS A 242 -18.94 -23.74 -4.64
N ALA A 243 -18.15 -23.27 -5.61
CA ALA A 243 -18.52 -23.29 -7.01
C ALA A 243 -17.37 -23.81 -7.88
N GLU A 244 -17.70 -24.36 -9.03
CA GLU A 244 -16.75 -24.86 -10.02
C GLU A 244 -16.98 -24.19 -11.38
N VAL A 245 -15.89 -23.89 -12.09
CA VAL A 245 -15.96 -23.29 -13.42
C VAL A 245 -16.32 -24.39 -14.41
N VAL A 246 -17.51 -24.30 -14.98
CA VAL A 246 -18.06 -25.28 -15.93
C VAL A 246 -18.03 -24.77 -17.37
N TYR A 247 -17.87 -23.47 -17.56
CA TYR A 247 -17.65 -22.84 -18.87
C TYR A 247 -16.71 -21.65 -18.74
N PHE A 248 -15.82 -21.47 -19.72
CA PHE A 248 -14.83 -20.40 -19.73
C PHE A 248 -14.57 -19.95 -21.19
N ASP A 249 -14.83 -18.68 -21.47
CA ASP A 249 -14.63 -18.04 -22.77
C ASP A 249 -13.88 -16.71 -22.57
N PRO A 250 -12.54 -16.69 -22.79
CA PRO A 250 -11.73 -15.50 -22.58
C PRO A 250 -11.92 -14.44 -23.66
N ASP A 251 -12.34 -14.83 -24.88
CA ASP A 251 -12.52 -13.90 -25.99
C ASP A 251 -13.76 -13.02 -25.78
N ARG A 252 -14.80 -13.58 -25.14
CA ARG A 252 -16.01 -12.86 -24.74
C ARG A 252 -15.99 -12.34 -23.31
N ASP A 253 -14.94 -12.66 -22.56
CA ASP A 253 -14.82 -12.42 -21.12
C ASP A 253 -16.03 -12.94 -20.31
N VAL A 254 -16.43 -14.18 -20.55
CA VAL A 254 -17.57 -14.83 -19.87
C VAL A 254 -17.16 -16.17 -19.27
N ALA A 255 -17.62 -16.45 -18.05
CA ALA A 255 -17.52 -17.75 -17.41
C ALA A 255 -18.83 -18.15 -16.72
N LEU A 256 -19.08 -19.46 -16.63
CA LEU A 256 -20.16 -20.03 -15.83
C LEU A 256 -19.59 -20.82 -14.66
N LEU A 257 -20.20 -20.60 -13.51
CA LEU A 257 -19.98 -21.31 -12.26
C LEU A 257 -21.19 -22.17 -11.93
N TYR A 258 -20.96 -23.34 -11.33
CA TYR A 258 -21.99 -24.25 -10.80
C TYR A 258 -21.67 -24.65 -9.36
#